data_AF-A0A6B2CKC4-F1
#
_entry.id   AF-A0A6B2CKC4-F1
#
_cell.length_a   1.000
_cell.length_b   1.000
_cell.length_c   1.000
_cell.angle_alpha   90.00
_cell.angle_beta   90.00
_cell.angle_gamma   90.00
#
_symmetry.space_group_name_H-M   'P 1'
#
loop_
_entity.id
_entity.type
_entity.pdbx_description
1 polymer ?
#
loop_
_entity_poly.entity_id
_entity_poly.type
_entity_poly.pdbx_seq_one_letter_code
_entity_poly.pdbx_strand_id
1 'polypeptide(L)' 'MGLVGPEERILVTLFMQSAVNEGKAISVESLAKMINSEVDAVNRVVVTLANQGYVSLKGNLVFLTNKGLMRVLSRFS' A
#
# COMPACT_ATOMS: atom_id res chain seq x y z
N MET A 1 8.20 0.12 -20.44
CA MET A 1 8.74 -1.00 -19.63
C MET A 1 8.22 -0.84 -18.20
N GLY A 2 7.07 -1.42 -17.89
CA GLY A 2 6.46 -1.32 -16.56
C GLY A 2 6.90 -2.49 -15.69
N LEU A 3 8.08 -2.41 -15.09
CA LEU A 3 8.35 -3.24 -13.92
C LEU A 3 7.38 -2.73 -12.84
N VAL A 4 6.33 -3.50 -12.57
CA VAL A 4 5.39 -3.24 -11.47
C VAL A 4 6.21 -3.23 -10.19
N GLY A 5 6.61 -2.03 -9.77
CA GLY A 5 7.51 -1.84 -8.64
C GLY A 5 6.88 -2.36 -7.35
N PRO A 6 7.69 -2.57 -6.30
CA PRO A 6 7.19 -2.99 -4.99
C PRO A 6 6.13 -2.01 -4.44
N GLU A 7 6.24 -0.73 -4.77
CA GLU A 7 5.26 0.32 -4.48
C GLU A 7 3.86 -0.01 -5.02
N GLU A 8 3.82 -0.45 -6.28
CA GLU A 8 2.57 -0.66 -6.99
C GLU A 8 1.88 -1.94 -6.54
N ARG A 9 2.67 -2.99 -6.26
CA ARG A 9 2.18 -4.21 -5.63
C ARG A 9 1.52 -3.90 -4.28
N ILE A 10 2.16 -3.07 -3.46
CA ILE A 10 1.61 -2.65 -2.16
C ILE A 10 0.27 -1.92 -2.33
N LEU A 11 0.22 -0.94 -3.24
CA LEU A 11 -1.00 -0.17 -3.48
C LEU A 11 -2.14 -1.06 -3.99
N VAL A 12 -1.86 -1.98 -4.92
CA VAL A 12 -2.85 -2.94 -5.44
C VAL A 12 -3.30 -3.90 -4.34
N THR A 13 -2.40 -4.44 -3.52
CA THR A 13 -2.78 -5.34 -2.42
C THR A 13 -3.64 -4.64 -1.39
N LEU A 14 -3.31 -3.41 -1.01
CA LEU A 14 -4.17 -2.60 -0.12
C LEU A 14 -5.56 -2.38 -0.73
N PHE A 15 -5.62 -2.14 -2.04
CA PHE A 15 -6.88 -1.96 -2.76
C PHE A 15 -7.71 -3.26 -2.77
N MET A 16 -7.09 -4.41 -3.08
CA MET A 16 -7.74 -5.72 -3.05
C MET A 16 -8.28 -6.07 -1.66
N GLN A 17 -7.57 -5.70 -0.60
CA GLN A 17 -8.01 -5.87 0.79
C GLN A 17 -9.02 -4.81 1.24
N SER A 18 -9.46 -3.91 0.35
CA SER A 18 -10.32 -2.77 0.67
C SER A 18 -9.79 -1.92 1.83
N ALA A 19 -8.47 -1.87 2.02
CA ALA A 19 -7.81 -1.11 3.08
C ALA A 19 -7.76 0.38 2.71
N VAL A 20 -8.94 1.02 2.62
CA VAL A 20 -9.13 2.40 2.12
C VAL A 20 -9.53 3.40 3.21
N ASN A 21 -9.62 2.96 4.46
CA ASN A 21 -9.87 3.81 5.63
C ASN A 21 -9.24 3.18 6.88
N GLU A 22 -9.25 3.91 8.00
CA GLU A 22 -8.74 3.42 9.29
C GLU A 22 -9.43 2.14 9.77
N GLY A 23 -10.74 2.00 9.54
CA GLY A 23 -11.51 0.82 9.96
C GLY A 23 -11.18 -0.46 9.18
N LYS A 24 -10.53 -0.32 8.02
CA LYS A 24 -10.06 -1.43 7.18
C LYS A 24 -8.54 -1.44 7.05
N ALA A 25 -7.83 -0.71 7.90
CA ALA A 25 -6.38 -0.67 7.84
C ALA A 25 -5.80 -2.06 8.13
N ILE A 26 -4.72 -2.41 7.43
CA ILE A 26 -4.04 -3.68 7.60
C ILE A 26 -2.65 -3.47 8.17
N SER A 27 -2.16 -4.42 8.94
CA SER A 27 -0.80 -4.36 9.49
C SER A 27 0.24 -4.49 8.39
N VAL A 28 1.36 -3.77 8.51
CA VAL A 28 2.50 -3.88 7.57
C VAL A 28 3.01 -5.31 7.49
N GLU A 29 2.99 -6.05 8.60
CA GLU A 29 3.34 -7.48 8.65
C GLU A 29 2.40 -8.36 7.81
N SER A 30 1.09 -8.11 7.90
CA SER A 30 0.09 -8.84 7.10
C SER A 30 0.25 -8.52 5.61
N LEU A 31 0.48 -7.24 5.29
CA LEU A 31 0.77 -6.80 3.93
C LEU A 31 2.04 -7.49 3.38
N ALA A 32 3.11 -7.56 4.16
CA ALA A 32 4.35 -8.22 3.78
C ALA A 32 4.17 -9.71 3.48
N LYS A 33 3.38 -10.41 4.32
CA LYS A 33 2.99 -11.80 4.07
C LYS A 33 2.18 -11.95 2.78
N MET A 34 1.23 -11.06 2.52
CA MET A 34 0.38 -11.12 1.32
C MET A 34 1.16 -10.93 0.02
N ILE A 35 2.18 -10.06 0.01
CA ILE A 35 3.01 -9.82 -1.17
C ILE A 35 4.27 -10.69 -1.23
N ASN A 36 4.39 -11.64 -0.29
CA ASN A 36 5.55 -12.52 -0.11
C ASN A 36 6.88 -11.75 -0.13
N SER A 37 6.98 -10.74 0.72
CA SER A 37 8.14 -9.85 0.80
C SER A 37 8.55 -9.62 2.26
N GLU A 38 9.78 -9.15 2.47
CA GLU A 38 10.30 -8.87 3.80
C GLU A 38 9.60 -7.66 4.43
N VAL A 39 9.29 -7.75 5.72
CA VAL A 39 8.61 -6.68 6.47
C VAL A 39 9.39 -5.37 6.39
N ASP A 40 10.72 -5.42 6.55
CA ASP A 40 11.59 -4.24 6.43
C ASP A 40 11.55 -3.59 5.05
N ALA A 41 11.54 -4.39 3.98
CA ALA A 41 11.44 -3.90 2.61
C ALA A 41 10.08 -3.22 2.38
N VAL A 42 9.00 -3.85 2.83
CA VAL A 42 7.64 -3.30 2.73
C VAL A 42 7.53 -2.02 3.55
N ASN A 43 8.08 -1.98 4.76
CA ASN A 43 8.04 -0.80 5.61
C ASN A 43 8.73 0.41 4.94
N ARG A 44 9.91 0.23 4.35
CA ARG A 44 10.60 1.31 3.59
C ARG A 44 9.76 1.84 2.45
N VAL A 45 9.09 0.95 1.73
CA VAL A 45 8.25 1.33 0.59
C VAL A 45 6.96 2.01 1.05
N VAL A 46 6.32 1.50 2.11
CA VAL A 46 5.13 2.10 2.72
C VAL A 46 5.44 3.50 3.26
N VAL A 47 6.59 3.71 3.90
CA VAL A 47 7.03 5.03 4.35
C VAL A 47 7.22 5.98 3.17
N THR A 48 7.81 5.52 2.07
CA THR A 48 7.93 6.30 0.83
C THR A 48 6.56 6.68 0.26
N LEU A 49 5.64 5.72 0.18
CA LEU A 49 4.27 5.94 -0.28
C LEU A 49 3.49 6.89 0.65
N ALA A 50 3.76 6.84 1.96
CA ALA A 50 3.15 7.71 2.95
C ALA A 50 3.64 9.15 2.79
N ASN A 51 4.95 9.34 2.60
CA ASN A 51 5.53 10.65 2.30
C ASN A 51 5.00 11.24 0.99
N GLN A 52 4.69 10.40 0.00
CA GLN A 52 4.06 10.81 -1.26
C GLN A 52 2.54 11.05 -1.12
N GLY A 53 1.95 10.70 0.02
CA GLY A 53 0.52 10.87 0.33
C GLY A 53 -0.40 9.82 -0.30
N TYR A 54 0.14 8.69 -0.78
CA TYR A 54 -0.66 7.60 -1.37
C TYR A 54 -1.22 6.63 -0.32
N VAL A 55 -0.53 6.48 0.80
CA VAL A 55 -0.98 5.67 1.94
C VAL A 55 -0.88 6.50 3.20
N SER A 56 -1.61 6.09 4.23
CA SER A 56 -1.51 6.65 5.56
C SER A 56 -1.09 5.54 6.52
N LEU A 57 -0.05 5.82 7.31
CA LEU A 57 0.50 4.89 8.29
C LEU A 57 0.16 5.39 9.69
N LYS A 58 -0.50 4.54 10.48
CA LYS A 58 -0.93 4.83 11.85
C LYS A 58 -0.39 3.73 12.77
N GLY A 59 0.80 3.94 13.32
CA GLY A 59 1.54 2.89 14.02
C GLY A 59 1.96 1.77 13.06
N ASN A 60 1.51 0.54 13.31
CA ASN A 60 1.78 -0.61 12.44
C ASN A 60 0.69 -0.81 11.35
N LEU A 61 -0.36 0.02 11.35
CA LEU A 61 -1.47 -0.11 10.40
C LEU A 61 -1.27 0.82 9.20
N VAL A 62 -1.54 0.30 8.01
CA VAL A 62 -1.48 1.02 6.74
C VAL A 62 -2.81 0.93 6.00
N PHE A 63 -3.22 2.03 5.41
CA PHE A 63 -4.39 2.11 4.53
C PHE A 63 -4.13 3.09 3.38
N LEU A 64 -4.83 2.89 2.26
CA LEU A 64 -4.82 3.78 1.11
C LEU A 64 -5.52 5.09 1.43
N THR A 65 -4.94 6.18 0.95
CA THR A 65 -5.62 7.48 0.90
C THR A 65 -6.42 7.58 -0.41
N ASN A 66 -7.27 8.60 -0.52
CA ASN A 66 -7.96 8.91 -1.79
C ASN A 66 -6.98 9.07 -2.96
N LYS A 67 -5.78 9.63 -2.71
CA LYS A 67 -4.74 9.80 -3.71
C LYS A 67 -4.14 8.46 -4.15
N GLY A 68 -3.90 7.54 -3.21
CA GLY A 68 -3.46 6.17 -3.50
C GLY A 68 -4.47 5.40 -4.33
N LEU A 69 -5.73 5.47 -3.90
CA LEU A 69 -6.88 4.90 -4.62
C LEU A 69 -6.95 5.37 -6.07
N MET A 70 -6.91 6.68 -6.30
CA MET A 70 -6.93 7.25 -7.65
C MET A 70 -5.75 6.75 -8.49
N ARG A 71 -4.54 6.68 -7.92
CA ARG A 71 -3.36 6.19 -8.64
C ARG A 71 -3.49 4.72 -9.06
N VAL A 72 -4.09 3.88 -8.21
CA VAL A 72 -4.40 2.49 -8.54
C VAL A 72 -5.44 2.44 -9.66
N LEU A 73 -6.55 3.17 -9.53
CA LEU A 73 -7.64 3.19 -10.50
C LEU A 73 -7.21 3.70 -11.87
N SER A 74 -6.36 4.73 -11.95
CA SER A 74 -5.81 5.26 -13.20
C SER A 74 -4.95 4.26 -13.97
N ARG A 75 -4.51 3.15 -13.36
CA ARG A 75 -3.81 2.08 -14.06
C ARG A 75 -4.73 1.03 -14.68
N PHE A 76 -5.96 0.92 -14.20
CA PHE A 76 -6.97 0.00 -14.71
C PHE A 76 -7.87 0.62 -15.78
N SER A 77 -7.67 1.91 -16.09
CA SER A 77 -8.43 2.66 -17.10
C SER A 77 -7.70 2.76 -18.45
#